data_AF-A0A9Q6MUP2-F1
#
_entry.id   AF-A0A9Q6MUP2-F1
#
_cell.length_a   1.000
_cell.length_b   1.000
_cell.length_c   1.000
_cell.angle_alpha   90.00
_cell.angle_beta   90.00
_cell.angle_gamma   90.00
#
_symmetry.space_group_name_H-M   'P 1'
#
loop_
_entity.id
_entity.type
_entity.pdbx_description
1 polymer ?
#
loop_
_entity_poly.entity_id
_entity_poly.type
_entity_poly.pdbx_seq_one_letter_code
_entity_poly.pdbx_strand_id
1 'polypeptide(L)'
;MKKFIYASVILILLITIYLSVNFLFFDKWTLHQSEKQINNYIENHENKKLKKISQDDKTYKFLKESKNLSVVGKSDNQGSGSVNYYRVNINDSSAELYIKSNHAFIPEKTTIQH
;
A
#
# COMPACT_ATOMS: atom_id res chain seq x y z
N MET A 1 -38.74 9.37 19.45
CA MET A 1 -37.53 10.13 19.82
C MET A 1 -36.42 9.26 20.39
N LYS A 2 -36.59 8.57 21.53
CA LYS A 2 -35.52 7.71 22.11
C LYS A 2 -34.96 6.65 21.14
N LYS A 3 -35.83 5.92 20.42
CA LYS A 3 -35.42 4.93 19.40
C LYS A 3 -34.58 5.53 18.27
N PHE A 4 -34.89 6.74 17.83
CA PHE A 4 -34.12 7.46 16.81
C PHE A 4 -32.74 7.89 17.34
N ILE A 5 -32.68 8.37 18.59
CA ILE A 5 -31.40 8.72 19.23
C ILE A 5 -30.50 7.48 19.35
N TYR A 6 -31.05 6.34 19.79
CA TYR A 6 -30.29 5.09 19.86
C TYR A 6 -29.80 4.64 18.47
N ALA A 7 -30.65 4.69 17.44
CA ALA A 7 -30.25 4.36 16.08
C ALA A 7 -29.12 5.28 15.57
N SER A 8 -29.21 6.59 15.81
CA SER A 8 -28.17 7.54 15.43
C SER A 8 -26.84 7.29 16.16
N VAL A 9 -26.88 6.99 17.46
CA VAL A 9 -25.67 6.66 18.23
C VAL A 9 -25.00 5.39 17.72
N ILE A 10 -25.79 4.35 17.43
CA ILE A 10 -25.27 3.10 16.86
C ILE A 10 -24.64 3.35 15.49
N LEU A 11 -25.28 4.16 14.64
CA LEU A 11 -24.76 4.50 13.32
C LEU A 11 -23.42 5.24 13.42
N ILE A 12 -23.31 6.24 14.30
CA ILE A 12 -22.06 6.97 14.53
C ILE A 12 -20.98 6.01 15.02
N LEU A 13 -21.29 5.14 15.99
CA LEU A 13 -20.34 4.16 16.51
C LEU A 13 -19.83 3.22 15.40
N LEU A 14 -20.71 2.73 14.53
CA LEU A 14 -20.33 1.88 13.39
C LEU A 14 -19.40 2.61 12.42
N ILE A 15 -19.69 3.88 12.11
CA ILE A 15 -18.84 4.71 11.24
C ILE A 15 -17.47 4.92 11.89
N THR A 16 -17.42 5.23 13.18
CA THR A 16 -16.16 5.40 13.91
C THR A 16 -15.34 4.11 13.91
N ILE A 17 -15.96 2.96 14.21
CA ILE A 17 -15.28 1.66 14.18
C ILE A 17 -14.72 1.37 12.78
N TYR A 18 -15.51 1.59 11.74
CA TYR A 18 -15.07 1.42 10.36
C TYR A 18 -13.85 2.30 10.06
N LEU A 19 -13.91 3.60 10.35
CA LEU A 19 -12.79 4.52 10.11
C LEU A 19 -11.54 4.14 10.93
N SER A 20 -11.71 3.76 12.20
CA SER A 20 -10.59 3.36 13.07
C SER A 20 -9.91 2.09 12.58
N VAL A 21 -10.67 1.07 12.17
CA VAL A 21 -10.10 -0.17 11.61
C VAL A 21 -9.34 0.16 10.33
N ASN A 22 -9.93 0.92 9.41
CA ASN A 22 -9.24 1.30 8.18
C ASN A 22 -7.95 2.08 8.46
N PHE A 23 -7.98 3.03 9.39
CA PHE A 23 -6.80 3.78 9.82
C PHE A 23 -5.68 2.86 10.35
N LEU A 24 -6.01 1.92 11.25
CA LEU A 24 -5.02 1.01 11.87
C LEU A 24 -4.41 0.00 10.90
N PHE A 25 -5.16 -0.42 9.88
CA PHE A 25 -4.72 -1.44 8.92
C PHE A 25 -4.29 -0.87 7.56
N PHE A 26 -4.39 0.45 7.36
CA PHE A 26 -4.13 1.10 6.09
C PHE A 26 -2.74 0.77 5.54
N ASP A 27 -1.69 0.98 6.34
CA ASP A 27 -0.31 0.78 5.89
C ASP A 27 -0.02 -0.68 5.53
N LYS A 28 -0.50 -1.62 6.35
CA LYS A 28 -0.38 -3.05 6.06
C LYS A 28 -1.09 -3.42 4.76
N TRP A 29 -2.30 -2.91 4.56
CA TRP A 29 -3.06 -3.13 3.33
C TRP A 29 -2.34 -2.56 2.11
N THR A 30 -1.87 -1.32 2.20
CA THR A 30 -1.16 -0.63 1.12
C THR A 30 0.10 -1.39 0.71
N LEU A 31 0.92 -1.84 1.66
CA LEU A 31 2.11 -2.64 1.37
C LEU A 31 1.75 -4.01 0.77
N HIS A 32 0.71 -4.67 1.28
CA HIS A 32 0.25 -5.94 0.73
C HIS A 32 -0.24 -5.82 -0.72
N GLN A 33 -0.98 -4.76 -1.05
CA GLN A 33 -1.41 -4.50 -2.43
C GLN A 33 -0.22 -4.21 -3.35
N SER A 34 0.77 -3.47 -2.88
CA SER A 34 2.01 -3.21 -3.62
C SER A 34 2.81 -4.49 -3.88
N GLU A 35 2.98 -5.35 -2.87
CA GLU A 35 3.62 -6.66 -3.04
C GLU A 35 2.90 -7.48 -4.12
N LYS A 36 1.58 -7.60 -4.02
CA LYS A 36 0.76 -8.33 -5.00
C LYS A 36 0.89 -7.75 -6.41
N GLN A 37 0.92 -6.41 -6.54
CA GLN A 37 1.08 -5.73 -7.81
C GLN A 37 2.45 -6.01 -8.44
N ILE A 38 3.54 -5.90 -7.67
CA ILE A 38 4.90 -6.18 -8.14
C ILE A 38 5.02 -7.65 -8.55
N ASN A 39 4.55 -8.57 -7.71
CA ASN A 39 4.58 -10.01 -8.01
C ASN A 39 3.80 -10.35 -9.28
N ASN A 40 2.64 -9.75 -9.49
CA ASN A 40 1.90 -9.93 -10.74
C ASN A 40 2.70 -9.42 -11.96
N TYR A 41 3.43 -8.31 -11.84
CA TYR A 41 4.28 -7.81 -12.93
C TYR A 41 5.47 -8.74 -13.22
N ILE A 42 6.04 -9.34 -12.17
CA ILE A 42 7.13 -10.33 -12.28
C ILE A 42 6.63 -11.60 -12.96
N GLU A 43 5.54 -12.19 -12.46
CA GLU A 43 4.97 -13.45 -12.94
C GLU A 43 4.53 -13.34 -14.42
N ASN A 44 3.97 -12.20 -14.81
CA ASN A 44 3.52 -11.96 -16.19
C ASN A 44 4.61 -11.35 -17.09
N HIS A 45 5.86 -11.28 -16.63
CA HIS A 45 7.00 -10.70 -17.36
C HIS A 45 6.73 -9.28 -17.93
N GLU A 46 5.99 -8.45 -17.18
CA GLU A 46 5.60 -7.09 -17.59
C GLU A 46 6.77 -6.09 -17.46
N ASN A 47 7.85 -6.34 -18.20
CA ASN A 47 9.13 -5.62 -18.12
C ASN A 47 8.99 -4.09 -18.21
N LYS A 48 8.05 -3.58 -19.03
CA LYS A 48 7.79 -2.13 -19.14
C LYS A 48 7.23 -1.55 -17.84
N LYS A 49 6.37 -2.29 -17.14
CA LYS A 49 5.81 -1.85 -15.85
C LYS A 49 6.84 -1.95 -14.75
N LEU A 50 7.62 -3.04 -14.71
CA LEU A 50 8.75 -3.18 -13.78
C LEU A 50 9.75 -2.03 -13.95
N LYS A 51 10.10 -1.68 -15.19
CA LYS A 51 10.99 -0.55 -15.48
C LYS A 51 10.40 0.77 -14.99
N LYS A 52 9.11 1.00 -15.21
CA LYS A 52 8.41 2.23 -14.81
C LYS A 52 8.39 2.46 -13.30
N ILE A 53 8.30 1.39 -12.51
CA ILE A 53 8.26 1.47 -11.03
C ILE A 53 9.65 1.40 -10.38
N SER A 54 10.71 1.22 -11.18
CA SER A 54 12.08 1.16 -10.68
C SER A 54 12.71 2.54 -10.75
N GLN A 55 13.37 2.96 -9.66
CA GLN A 55 14.12 4.22 -9.63
C GLN A 55 15.38 4.18 -10.49
N ASP A 56 15.99 3.00 -10.62
CA ASP A 56 17.24 2.81 -11.36
C ASP A 56 17.30 1.45 -12.09
N ASP A 57 18.36 1.29 -12.89
CA ASP A 57 18.62 0.07 -13.66
C ASP A 57 18.91 -1.15 -12.78
N LYS A 58 19.50 -0.92 -11.59
CA LYS A 58 19.85 -1.98 -10.65
C LYS A 58 18.59 -2.60 -10.04
N THR A 59 17.67 -1.76 -9.60
CA THR A 59 16.35 -2.11 -9.07
C THR A 59 15.53 -2.81 -10.15
N TYR A 60 15.52 -2.27 -11.37
CA TYR A 60 14.84 -2.91 -12.48
C TYR A 60 15.39 -4.31 -12.77
N LYS A 61 16.71 -4.47 -12.80
CA LYS A 61 17.35 -5.77 -13.00
C LYS A 61 17.00 -6.74 -11.87
N PHE A 62 17.08 -6.30 -10.62
CA PHE A 62 16.68 -7.08 -9.45
C PHE A 62 15.23 -7.56 -9.54
N LEU A 63 14.29 -6.67 -9.87
CA LEU A 63 12.87 -7.04 -10.01
C LEU A 63 12.66 -8.04 -11.15
N LYS A 64 13.33 -7.84 -12.29
CA LYS A 64 13.20 -8.69 -13.47
C LYS A 64 13.75 -10.10 -13.25
N GLU A 65 14.82 -10.24 -12.46
CA GLU A 65 15.47 -11.52 -12.16
C GLU A 65 14.82 -12.26 -10.96
N SER A 66 13.98 -11.58 -10.20
CA SER A 66 13.25 -12.16 -9.06
C SER A 66 12.16 -13.12 -9.53
N LYS A 67 11.95 -14.23 -8.81
CA LYS A 67 10.81 -15.15 -9.03
C LYS A 67 9.55 -14.67 -8.33
N ASN A 68 9.73 -14.17 -7.12
CA ASN A 68 8.70 -13.58 -6.27
C ASN A 68 9.36 -12.60 -5.31
N LEU A 69 8.53 -11.78 -4.70
CA LEU A 69 8.93 -10.74 -3.77
C LEU A 69 8.07 -10.75 -2.52
N SER A 70 8.71 -10.54 -1.38
CA SER A 70 8.06 -10.19 -0.12
C SER A 70 8.45 -8.77 0.29
N VAL A 71 7.45 -7.97 0.67
CA VAL A 71 7.58 -6.60 1.13
C VAL A 71 7.24 -6.55 2.62
N VAL A 72 8.23 -6.22 3.44
CA VAL A 72 8.07 -6.07 4.88
C VAL A 72 8.23 -4.61 5.27
N GLY A 73 7.17 -4.01 5.80
CA GLY A 73 7.18 -2.64 6.33
C GLY A 73 8.16 -2.47 7.49
N LYS A 74 8.96 -1.40 7.46
CA LYS A 74 9.87 -0.99 8.55
C LYS A 74 9.50 0.36 9.15
N SER A 75 8.58 1.07 8.52
CA SER A 75 8.00 2.31 9.01
C SER A 75 6.51 2.36 8.68
N ASP A 76 5.79 3.14 9.46
CA ASP A 76 4.48 3.65 9.06
C ASP A 76 4.63 4.64 7.90
N ASN A 77 3.53 5.05 7.29
CA ASN A 77 3.53 6.06 6.23
C ASN A 77 4.20 7.36 6.70
N GLN A 78 5.27 7.76 6.02
CA GLN A 78 6.02 9.00 6.23
C GLN A 78 5.78 10.04 5.12
N GLY A 79 4.86 9.75 4.21
CA GLY A 79 4.51 10.59 3.08
C GLY A 79 3.55 11.72 3.43
N SER A 80 3.22 12.56 2.45
CA SER A 80 2.30 13.68 2.61
C SER A 80 1.43 13.84 1.36
N GLY A 81 0.24 14.42 1.53
CA GLY A 81 -0.71 14.62 0.44
C GLY A 81 -1.19 13.30 -0.16
N SER A 82 -1.00 13.11 -1.46
CA SER A 82 -1.44 11.91 -2.20
C SER A 82 -0.38 10.83 -2.36
N VAL A 83 0.79 10.99 -1.73
CA VAL A 83 1.90 10.04 -1.82
C VAL A 83 2.20 9.50 -0.44
N ASN A 84 2.08 8.18 -0.30
CA ASN A 84 2.53 7.46 0.87
C ASN A 84 3.98 7.03 0.64
N TYR A 85 4.83 7.19 1.64
CA TYR A 85 6.24 6.80 1.61
C TYR A 85 6.52 5.81 2.73
N TYR A 86 7.13 4.68 2.36
CA TYR A 86 7.43 3.59 3.28
C TYR A 86 8.89 3.17 3.12
N ARG A 87 9.56 2.98 4.26
CA ARG A 87 10.79 2.18 4.31
C ARG A 87 10.40 0.72 4.45
N VAL A 88 10.96 -0.12 3.58
CA VAL A 88 10.63 -1.54 3.53
C VAL A 88 11.88 -2.39 3.37
N ASN A 89 11.74 -3.69 3.67
CA ASN A 89 12.65 -4.70 3.14
C ASN A 89 11.93 -5.47 2.02
N ILE A 90 12.63 -5.66 0.92
CA ILE A 90 12.24 -6.35 -0.30
C ILE A 90 13.18 -7.56 -0.41
N ASN A 91 12.68 -8.77 -0.12
CA ASN A 91 13.51 -9.99 0.02
C ASN A 91 14.81 -9.75 0.82
N ASP A 92 14.66 -9.26 2.05
CA ASP A 92 15.75 -8.92 2.99
C ASP A 92 16.63 -7.71 2.62
N SER A 93 16.47 -7.12 1.44
CA SER A 93 17.18 -5.90 1.03
C SER A 93 16.37 -4.65 1.36
N SER A 94 16.99 -3.66 1.99
CA SER A 94 16.30 -2.39 2.28
C SER A 94 15.98 -1.61 1.01
N ALA A 95 14.77 -1.08 0.95
CA ALA A 95 14.25 -0.31 -0.18
C ALA A 95 13.24 0.73 0.29
N GLU A 96 12.88 1.62 -0.63
CA GLU A 96 11.89 2.66 -0.45
C GLU A 96 10.73 2.43 -1.40
N LEU A 97 9.50 2.56 -0.89
CA LEU A 97 8.29 2.46 -1.69
C LEU A 97 7.51 3.77 -1.63
N TYR A 98 7.31 4.36 -2.81
CA TYR A 98 6.46 5.52 -3.03
C TYR A 98 5.16 5.05 -3.67
N ILE A 99 4.05 5.27 -2.98
CA ILE A 99 2.75 4.74 -3.38
C ILE A 99 1.77 5.89 -3.49
N LYS A 100 1.23 6.10 -4.68
CA LYS A 100 0.15 7.08 -4.87
C LYS A 100 -1.15 6.51 -4.33
N SER A 101 -1.77 7.23 -3.41
CA SER A 101 -3.14 6.98 -2.95
C SER A 101 -4.05 8.11 -3.42
N ASN A 102 -5.29 7.77 -3.81
CA ASN A 102 -6.29 8.78 -4.17
C ASN A 102 -6.99 9.33 -2.92
N HIS A 103 -7.10 8.50 -1.87
CA HIS A 103 -7.76 8.84 -0.62
C HIS A 103 -6.95 8.33 0.57
N ALA A 104 -6.78 9.19 1.57
CA ALA A 104 -6.14 8.82 2.82
C ALA A 104 -7.04 7.85 3.60
N PHE A 105 -6.44 6.80 4.17
CA PHE A 105 -7.12 5.84 5.05
C PHE A 105 -8.29 5.08 4.43
N ILE A 106 -8.42 5.08 3.10
CA ILE A 106 -9.37 4.24 2.37
C ILE A 106 -8.57 3.16 1.62
N PRO A 107 -8.77 1.87 1.93
CA PRO A 107 -8.07 0.79 1.26
C PRO A 107 -8.51 0.70 -0.20
N GLU A 108 -7.63 1.07 -1.12
CA GLU A 108 -7.87 1.04 -2.56
C GLU A 108 -6.73 0.31 -3.29
N LYS A 109 -6.94 0.07 -4.59
CA LYS A 109 -5.86 -0.35 -5.47
C LYS A 109 -4.89 0.81 -5.67
N THR A 110 -3.70 0.68 -5.13
CA THR A 110 -2.66 1.69 -5.21
C THR A 110 -1.77 1.50 -6.44
N THR A 111 -1.04 2.55 -6.81
CA THR A 111 -0.05 2.50 -7.90
C THR A 111 1.31 2.94 -7.37
N ILE A 112 2.32 2.09 -7.57
CA ILE A 112 3.70 2.40 -7.21
C ILE A 112 4.25 3.47 -8.16
N GLN A 113 5.01 4.41 -7.61
CA GLN A 113 5.73 5.46 -8.34
C GLN A 113 7.24 5.30 -8.17
N HIS A 114 8.00 5.82 -9.14
CA HIS A 114 9.45 6.00 -8.99
C HIS A 114 9.73 7.20 -8.08
#